data_AF-A0A950CUY2-F1
#
_entry.id   AF-A0A950CUY2-F1
#
_cell.length_a   1.000
_cell.length_b   1.000
_cell.length_c   1.000
_cell.angle_alpha   90.00
_cell.angle_beta   90.00
_cell.angle_gamma   90.00
#
_symmetry.space_group_name_H-M   'P 1'
#
loop_
_entity.id
_entity.type
_entity.pdbx_description
1 polymer ?
#
loop_
_entity_poly.entity_id
_entity_poly.type
_entity_poly.pdbx_seq_one_letter_code
_entity_poly.pdbx_strand_id
1 'polypeptide(L)'
;MSTILSTQGLPEIVPVKPESAAGPNRSGFSQILAHANEVLAHADSAAAQFAHGNTGLTEAVLASEKADTTFQVLMAVRNRALAAYQEIMNLQV
;
A
#
# COMPACT_ATOMS: atom_id res chain seq x y z
N MET A 1 -8.78 -63.71 16.12
CA MET A 1 -8.67 -62.64 17.13
C MET A 1 -7.31 -61.98 16.94
N SER A 2 -7.13 -61.09 15.96
CA SER A 2 -7.61 -59.70 15.88
C SER A 2 -7.35 -58.93 17.17
N THR A 3 -6.11 -58.49 17.35
CA THR A 3 -5.80 -57.31 18.15
C THR A 3 -5.16 -56.29 17.20
N ILE A 4 -6.03 -55.49 16.62
CA ILE A 4 -5.71 -54.20 16.02
C ILE A 4 -5.54 -53.21 17.18
N LEU A 5 -4.39 -52.56 17.29
CA LEU A 5 -4.26 -51.35 18.12
C LEU A 5 -3.69 -50.22 17.25
N SER A 6 -4.64 -49.51 16.68
CA SER A 6 -4.70 -48.07 16.39
C SER A 6 -3.38 -47.31 16.33
N THR A 7 -2.98 -46.99 15.10
CA THR A 7 -2.13 -45.83 14.80
C THR A 7 -2.96 -44.56 15.03
N GLN A 8 -3.14 -44.18 16.29
CA GLN A 8 -3.80 -42.95 16.68
C GLN A 8 -2.89 -41.76 16.30
N GLY A 9 -3.31 -41.00 15.29
CA GLY A 9 -3.02 -39.57 15.18
C GLY A 9 -1.57 -39.17 14.90
N LEU A 10 -1.08 -39.44 13.68
CA LEU A 10 -0.17 -38.47 13.06
C LEU A 10 -1.07 -37.39 12.43
N PRO A 11 -0.95 -36.10 12.80
CA PRO A 11 -1.64 -35.05 12.10
C PRO A 11 -1.15 -35.05 10.66
N GLU A 12 -2.03 -35.48 9.76
CA GLU A 12 -1.86 -35.35 8.32
C GLU A 12 -1.57 -33.88 8.06
N ILE A 13 -0.35 -33.59 7.61
CA ILE A 13 0.07 -32.26 7.19
C ILE A 13 -0.73 -31.99 5.92
N VAL A 14 -1.95 -31.50 6.10
CA VAL A 14 -2.78 -31.04 5.00
C VAL A 14 -1.93 -29.99 4.30
N PRO A 15 -1.59 -30.15 3.01
CA PRO A 15 -0.88 -29.12 2.30
C PRO A 15 -1.74 -27.87 2.44
N VAL A 16 -1.17 -26.83 3.08
CA VAL A 16 -1.79 -25.51 3.16
C VAL A 16 -2.04 -25.10 1.72
N LYS A 17 -3.28 -25.30 1.28
CA LYS A 17 -3.79 -24.80 0.03
C LYS A 17 -3.41 -23.32 0.03
N PRO A 18 -2.63 -22.82 -0.95
CA PRO A 18 -2.34 -21.41 -0.99
C PRO A 18 -3.70 -20.74 -1.03
N GLU A 19 -4.01 -20.01 0.03
CA GLU A 19 -5.16 -19.15 0.10
C GLU A 19 -5.08 -18.31 -1.16
N SER A 20 -6.01 -18.59 -2.06
CA SER A 20 -6.10 -17.95 -3.36
C SER A 20 -6.02 -16.46 -3.11
N ALA A 21 -4.94 -15.82 -3.56
CA ALA A 21 -4.73 -14.39 -3.50
C ALA A 21 -6.03 -13.72 -3.93
N ALA A 22 -6.74 -13.17 -2.93
CA ALA A 22 -8.09 -12.69 -3.09
C ALA A 22 -8.05 -11.45 -3.97
N GLY A 23 -8.33 -11.63 -5.26
CA GLY A 23 -8.78 -10.58 -6.17
C GLY A 23 -7.81 -9.41 -6.40
N PRO A 24 -8.12 -8.55 -7.38
CA PRO A 24 -7.25 -7.44 -7.72
C PRO A 24 -7.25 -6.42 -6.58
N ASN A 25 -6.13 -6.27 -5.90
CA ASN A 25 -5.84 -5.22 -4.91
C ASN A 25 -5.80 -3.80 -5.54
N ARG A 26 -6.54 -3.58 -6.64
CA ARG A 26 -6.65 -2.30 -7.37
C ARG A 26 -7.31 -1.22 -6.53
N SER A 27 -8.22 -1.60 -5.62
CA SER A 27 -8.88 -0.68 -4.69
C SER A 27 -7.84 0.09 -3.85
N GLY A 28 -6.92 -0.63 -3.20
CA GLY A 28 -5.94 -0.03 -2.30
C GLY A 28 -5.03 0.99 -2.98
N PHE A 29 -4.52 0.70 -4.18
CA PHE A 29 -3.65 1.65 -4.89
C PHE A 29 -4.40 2.92 -5.28
N SER A 30 -5.60 2.80 -5.88
CA SER A 30 -6.40 3.96 -6.27
C SER A 30 -6.78 4.83 -5.07
N GLN A 31 -7.07 4.21 -3.92
CA GLN A 31 -7.39 4.91 -2.68
C GLN A 31 -6.18 5.64 -2.10
N ILE A 32 -4.99 5.03 -2.14
CA ILE A 32 -3.74 5.70 -1.72
C ILE A 32 -3.44 6.91 -2.60
N LEU A 33 -3.64 6.80 -3.91
CA LEU A 33 -3.47 7.93 -4.84
C LEU A 33 -4.47 9.06 -4.55
N ALA A 34 -5.75 8.72 -4.34
CA ALA A 34 -6.78 9.70 -4.02
C ALA A 34 -6.47 10.45 -2.71
N HIS A 35 -6.10 9.71 -1.67
CA HIS A 35 -5.71 10.28 -0.37
C HIS A 35 -4.44 11.14 -0.50
N ALA A 36 -3.45 10.70 -1.30
CA ALA A 36 -2.25 11.49 -1.49
C ALA A 36 -2.53 12.82 -2.20
N ASN A 37 -3.43 12.83 -3.18
CA ASN A 37 -3.88 14.04 -3.85
C ASN A 37 -4.57 14.99 -2.86
N GLU A 38 -5.45 14.48 -1.99
CA GLU A 38 -6.06 15.28 -0.91
C GLU A 38 -5.02 15.92 0.01
N VAL A 39 -4.01 15.16 0.45
CA VAL A 39 -2.95 15.67 1.33
C VAL A 39 -2.13 16.77 0.64
N LEU A 40 -1.77 16.57 -0.63
CA LEU A 40 -1.04 17.56 -1.43
C LEU A 40 -1.86 18.84 -1.61
N ALA A 41 -3.14 18.72 -1.99
CA ALA A 41 -4.04 19.87 -2.15
C ALA A 41 -4.28 20.61 -0.82
N HIS A 42 -4.35 19.88 0.29
CA HIS A 42 -4.46 20.48 1.62
C HIS A 42 -3.19 21.27 1.98
N ALA A 43 -2.01 20.76 1.67
CA ALA A 43 -0.75 21.47 1.89
C ALA A 43 -0.66 22.76 1.06
N ASP A 44 -1.05 22.71 -0.21
CA ASP A 44 -1.11 23.91 -1.07
C ASP A 44 -2.10 24.95 -0.51
N SER A 45 -3.27 24.51 -0.04
CA SER A 45 -4.25 25.39 0.59
C SER A 45 -3.72 26.01 1.88
N ALA A 46 -3.09 25.20 2.74
CA ALA A 46 -2.53 25.68 4.01
C ALA A 46 -1.40 26.69 3.79
N ALA A 47 -0.54 26.44 2.79
CA ALA A 47 0.52 27.38 2.39
C ALA A 47 -0.07 28.70 1.84
N ALA A 48 -1.11 28.63 1.01
CA ALA A 48 -1.80 29.80 0.49
C ALA A 48 -2.50 30.60 1.60
N GLN A 49 -3.13 29.93 2.57
CA GLN A 49 -3.76 30.59 3.72
C GLN A 49 -2.73 31.24 4.64
N PHE A 50 -1.56 30.64 4.80
CA PHE A 50 -0.46 31.22 5.57
C PHE A 50 0.10 32.47 4.90
N ALA A 51 0.27 32.44 3.58
CA ALA A 51 0.69 33.60 2.80
C ALA A 51 -0.31 34.77 2.90
N HIS A 52 -1.60 34.47 3.04
CA HIS A 52 -2.65 35.47 3.29
C HIS A 52 -2.80 35.89 4.76
N GLY A 53 -2.03 35.29 5.68
CA GLY A 53 -2.11 35.57 7.12
C GLY A 53 -3.31 34.96 7.85
N ASN A 54 -4.01 34.02 7.21
CA ASN A 54 -5.23 33.39 7.75
C ASN A 54 -4.95 32.11 8.56
N THR A 55 -3.74 31.54 8.48
CA THR A 55 -3.32 30.36 9.25
C THR A 55 -1.97 30.57 9.93
N GLY A 56 -1.74 29.88 11.06
CA GLY A 56 -0.48 29.92 11.77
C GLY A 56 0.63 29.16 11.04
N LEU A 57 1.87 29.62 11.19
CA LEU A 57 3.07 29.00 10.59
C LEU A 57 3.15 27.49 10.84
N THR A 58 2.81 27.04 12.05
CA THR A 58 2.85 25.62 12.43
C THR A 58 1.94 24.75 11.56
N GLU A 59 0.75 25.23 11.19
CA GLU A 59 -0.21 24.46 10.41
C GLU A 59 0.28 24.30 8.96
N ALA A 60 0.83 25.37 8.38
CA ALA A 60 1.41 25.32 7.03
C ALA A 60 2.66 24.42 6.96
N VAL A 61 3.53 24.49 7.98
CA VAL A 61 4.72 23.64 8.06
C VAL A 61 4.33 22.17 8.25
N LEU A 62 3.36 21.88 9.13
CA LEU A 62 2.88 20.52 9.35
C LEU A 62 2.23 19.93 8.09
N ALA A 63 1.40 20.71 7.41
CA ALA A 63 0.76 20.28 6.16
C ALA A 63 1.81 20.00 5.07
N SER A 64 2.86 20.82 5.00
CA SER A 64 3.98 20.63 4.06
C SER A 64 4.77 19.35 4.36
N GLU A 65 5.12 19.09 5.62
CA GLU A 65 5.79 17.84 6.05
C GLU A 65 4.97 16.59 5.72
N LYS A 66 3.65 16.66 5.93
CA LYS A 66 2.72 15.57 5.59
C LYS A 66 2.69 15.31 4.09
N ALA A 67 2.69 16.38 3.27
CA ALA A 67 2.76 16.26 1.82
C ALA A 67 4.08 15.65 1.36
N ASP A 68 5.22 16.05 1.92
CA ASP A 68 6.53 15.51 1.55
C ASP A 68 6.62 14.01 1.86
N THR A 69 6.26 13.60 3.09
CA THR A 69 6.25 12.18 3.47
C THR A 69 5.34 11.35 2.56
N THR A 70 4.15 11.87 2.23
CA THR A 70 3.20 11.21 1.34
C THR A 70 3.76 11.09 -0.08
N PHE A 71 4.42 12.13 -0.58
CA PHE A 71 5.06 12.13 -1.89
C PHE A 71 6.20 11.11 -1.98
N GLN A 72 7.02 10.97 -0.94
CA GLN A 72 8.06 9.94 -0.86
C GLN A 72 7.47 8.54 -1.01
N VAL A 73 6.35 8.26 -0.32
CA VAL A 73 5.64 6.97 -0.45
C VAL A 73 5.14 6.78 -1.88
N LEU A 74 4.55 7.80 -2.50
CA LEU A 74 4.11 7.72 -3.89
C LEU A 74 5.25 7.40 -4.87
N MET A 75 6.43 7.97 -4.66
CA MET A 75 7.60 7.68 -5.50
C MET A 75 8.05 6.23 -5.38
N ALA A 76 8.03 5.65 -4.18
CA ALA A 76 8.30 4.22 -3.99
C ALA A 76 7.29 3.34 -4.74
N VAL A 77 6.01 3.71 -4.72
CA VAL A 77 4.97 2.99 -5.45
C VAL A 77 5.14 3.15 -6.96
N ARG A 78 5.47 4.36 -7.45
CA ARG A 78 5.80 4.61 -8.86
C ARG A 78 6.94 3.72 -9.34
N ASN A 79 8.01 3.62 -8.56
CA ASN A 79 9.15 2.78 -8.89
C ASN A 79 8.75 1.30 -8.99
N ARG A 80 7.90 0.82 -8.06
CA ARG A 80 7.35 -0.54 -8.13
C ARG A 80 6.44 -0.76 -9.34
N ALA A 81 5.61 0.20 -9.70
CA ALA A 81 4.76 0.10 -10.88
C ALA A 81 5.59 0.01 -12.17
N LEU A 82 6.66 0.79 -12.28
CA LEU A 82 7.61 0.72 -13.41
C LEU A 82 8.34 -0.64 -13.45
N ALA A 83 8.82 -1.13 -12.30
CA ALA A 83 9.47 -2.43 -12.23
C ALA A 83 8.53 -3.58 -12.63
N ALA A 84 7.27 -3.54 -12.18
CA ALA A 84 6.27 -4.53 -12.57
C ALA A 84 5.98 -4.51 -14.07
N TYR A 85 5.96 -3.32 -14.70
CA TYR A 85 5.84 -3.21 -16.14
C TYR A 85 7.04 -3.83 -16.87
N GLN A 86 8.26 -3.56 -16.39
CA GLN A 86 9.47 -4.11 -16.98
C GLN A 86 9.56 -5.63 -16.82
N GLU A 87 9.11 -6.18 -15.71
CA GLU A 87 9.04 -7.63 -15.47
C GLU A 87 8.09 -8.32 -16.47
N ILE A 88 6.91 -7.73 -16.73
CA ILE A 88 5.96 -8.25 -17.72
C ILE A 88 6.60 -8.28 -19.13
N MET A 89 7.41 -7.28 -19.47
CA MET A 89 8.12 -7.22 -20.75
C MET A 89 9.19 -8.32 -20.87
N ASN A 90 9.89 -8.63 -19.77
CA ASN A 90 10.91 -9.69 -19.74
C ASN A 90 10.32 -11.12 -19.78
N LEU A 91 9.05 -11.31 -19.41
CA LEU A 91 8.38 -12.61 -19.52
C LEU A 91 8.01 -13.00 -20.96
N GLN A 92 8.03 -12.07 -21.90
CA GLN A 92 7.59 -12.28 -23.29
C GLN A 92 8.74 -12.46 -24.30
N VAL A 93 10.00 -12.43 -23.86
CA VAL A 93 11.17 -12.66 -24.73
C VAL A 93 11.73 -14.06 -24.61
#